data_AF-A0A7Z9VJT0-F1
#
_entry.id   AF-A0A7Z9VJT0-F1
#
_cell.length_a   1.000
_cell.length_b   1.000
_cell.length_c   1.000
_cell.angle_alpha   90.00
_cell.angle_beta   90.00
_cell.angle_gamma   90.00
#
_symmetry.space_group_name_H-M   'P 1'
#
loop_
_entity.id
_entity.type
_entity.pdbx_description
1 polymer ?
#
loop_
_entity_poly.entity_id
_entity_poly.type
_entity_poly.pdbx_seq_one_letter_code
_entity_poly.pdbx_strand_id
1 'polypeptide(L)'
;MHDIVFSPLEKIILAGLTLAALGSFGYEVLRRVAIVQKGLGSFPFDRFGERLFRVFREVLLHEKVIRERPFPGLMHALVFWGFLVFGLVTIDHFATGFYQPFLSESAHHIYSYIVIPFAILVIFGILSLTYRRFIIRPKVLGKISLTSGLVAVFIVVLMATYIYGETDISPLVWKANWWIHSVLILAFLFLIPRSKHLHLVLAPFNIFFKPFDQPDHTPVHIDLEGDEDDLDTMLTDLTKLTKNQVLDIFSCVECGRCTDVCPANRGGGILDPKYHFIMDLREPLLAGKDVAILDQINVEAGWECTTCQACTEVCPVGNQVEKSDEI
;
A
#
# COMPACT_ATOMS: atom_id res chain seq x y z
N MET A 1 -35.08 -5.63 -9.37
CA MET A 1 -34.59 -5.60 -7.97
C MET A 1 -35.75 -5.95 -7.05
N HIS A 2 -35.50 -6.60 -5.91
CA HIS A 2 -36.57 -6.79 -4.93
C HIS A 2 -36.94 -5.43 -4.33
N ASP A 3 -38.23 -5.15 -4.15
CA ASP A 3 -38.74 -3.97 -3.42
C ASP A 3 -38.42 -4.07 -1.92
N ILE A 4 -37.14 -4.10 -1.57
CA ILE A 4 -36.67 -4.29 -0.19
C ILE A 4 -36.54 -2.93 0.45
N VAL A 5 -37.37 -2.75 1.47
CA VAL A 5 -37.36 -1.57 2.31
C VAL A 5 -36.37 -1.77 3.47
N PHE A 6 -35.26 -1.03 3.48
CA PHE A 6 -34.46 -0.73 4.66
C PHE A 6 -35.20 0.19 5.64
N SER A 7 -35.28 -0.27 6.89
CA SER A 7 -35.85 0.48 8.01
C SER A 7 -35.01 1.72 8.36
N PRO A 8 -35.58 2.74 9.03
CA PRO A 8 -34.81 3.89 9.50
C PRO A 8 -33.65 3.52 10.42
N LEU A 9 -33.84 2.49 11.27
CA LEU A 9 -32.80 1.98 12.17
C LEU A 9 -31.61 1.40 11.37
N GLU A 10 -31.90 0.60 10.34
CA GLU A 10 -30.88 0.03 9.45
C GLU A 10 -30.03 1.11 8.77
N LYS A 11 -30.66 2.19 8.30
CA LYS A 11 -29.95 3.33 7.71
C LYS A 11 -29.04 4.04 8.70
N ILE A 12 -29.51 4.25 9.93
CA ILE A 12 -28.72 4.87 11.01
C ILE A 12 -27.51 4.00 11.34
N ILE A 13 -27.70 2.68 11.46
CA ILE A 13 -26.62 1.72 11.71
C ILE A 13 -25.60 1.77 10.58
N LEU A 14 -26.06 1.69 9.32
CA LEU A 14 -25.19 1.74 8.14
C LEU A 14 -24.37 3.05 8.11
N ALA A 15 -25.02 4.19 8.33
CA ALA A 15 -24.35 5.50 8.37
C ALA A 15 -23.32 5.56 9.51
N GLY A 16 -23.68 5.11 10.71
CA GLY A 16 -22.78 5.07 11.86
C GLY A 16 -21.55 4.19 11.63
N LEU A 17 -21.73 2.98 11.10
CA LEU A 17 -20.63 2.08 10.77
C LEU A 17 -19.73 2.65 9.65
N THR A 18 -20.33 3.28 8.64
CA THR A 18 -19.61 3.91 7.53
C THR A 18 -18.75 5.08 8.02
N LEU A 19 -19.31 5.96 8.86
CA LEU A 19 -18.59 7.07 9.46
C LEU A 19 -17.48 6.58 10.40
N ALA A 20 -17.71 5.54 11.19
CA ALA A 20 -16.70 4.95 12.05
C ALA A 20 -15.54 4.34 11.25
N ALA A 21 -15.84 3.61 10.16
CA ALA A 21 -14.83 3.02 9.30
C ALA A 21 -14.00 4.09 8.56
N LEU A 22 -14.65 5.10 7.97
CA LEU A 22 -13.98 6.23 7.33
C LEU A 22 -13.17 7.07 8.30
N GLY A 23 -13.69 7.33 9.50
CA GLY A 23 -12.99 8.05 10.56
C GLY A 23 -11.74 7.31 11.04
N SER A 24 -11.84 6.00 11.26
CA SER A 24 -10.69 5.16 11.62
C SER A 24 -9.65 5.11 10.50
N PHE A 25 -10.09 4.98 9.25
CA PHE A 25 -9.20 5.01 8.08
C PHE A 25 -8.47 6.35 7.96
N GLY A 26 -9.22 7.45 7.99
CA GLY A 26 -8.67 8.81 7.91
C GLY A 26 -7.70 9.09 9.05
N TYR A 27 -8.04 8.73 10.28
CA TYR A 27 -7.15 8.90 11.43
C TYR A 27 -5.80 8.19 11.25
N GLU A 28 -5.80 6.92 10.81
CA GLU A 28 -4.57 6.16 10.62
C GLU A 28 -3.71 6.70 9.46
N VAL A 29 -4.33 7.15 8.37
CA VAL A 29 -3.62 7.78 7.25
C VAL A 29 -3.03 9.12 7.68
N LEU A 30 -3.84 9.99 8.32
CA LEU A 30 -3.40 11.30 8.80
C LEU A 30 -2.30 11.19 9.85
N ARG A 31 -2.36 10.19 10.74
CA ARG A 31 -1.29 9.91 11.71
C ARG A 31 0.05 9.67 11.01
N ARG A 32 0.08 8.92 9.91
CA ARG A 32 1.32 8.64 9.16
C ARG A 32 1.76 9.85 8.34
N VAL A 33 0.83 10.55 7.71
CA VAL A 33 1.12 11.81 7.00
C VAL A 33 1.72 12.85 7.97
N ALA A 34 1.21 12.93 9.20
CA ALA A 34 1.76 13.83 10.22
C ALA A 34 3.21 13.48 10.59
N ILE A 35 3.57 12.20 10.65
CA ILE A 35 4.97 11.76 10.88
C ILE A 35 5.83 12.11 9.66
N VAL A 36 5.34 11.85 8.44
CA VAL A 36 6.03 12.22 7.20
C VAL A 36 6.32 13.72 7.14
N GLN A 37 5.40 14.57 7.59
CA GLN A 37 5.60 16.03 7.58
C GLN A 37 6.67 16.52 8.56
N LYS A 38 7.05 15.73 9.56
CA LYS A 38 8.15 16.04 10.48
C LYS A 38 9.53 15.76 9.89
N GLY A 39 9.61 15.01 8.79
CA GLY A 39 10.87 14.70 8.13
C GLY A 39 11.55 15.96 7.58
N LEU A 40 12.88 15.89 7.45
CA LEU A 40 13.69 16.96 6.89
C LEU A 40 13.41 17.19 5.39
N GLY A 41 13.68 18.41 4.94
CA GLY A 41 13.55 18.80 3.53
C GLY A 41 12.12 19.04 3.04
N SER A 42 11.97 19.13 1.72
CA SER A 42 10.70 19.37 1.04
C SER A 42 10.45 18.34 -0.06
N PHE A 43 9.19 18.14 -0.40
CA PHE A 43 8.84 17.24 -1.51
C PHE A 43 9.17 17.89 -2.85
N PRO A 44 9.74 17.14 -3.81
CA PRO A 44 10.05 17.67 -5.12
C PRO A 44 8.76 17.77 -5.97
N PHE A 45 8.43 18.98 -6.41
CA PHE A 45 7.31 19.27 -7.31
C PHE A 45 7.77 19.70 -8.71
N ASP A 46 9.05 19.54 -9.04
CA ASP A 46 9.59 19.73 -10.38
C ASP A 46 9.00 18.72 -11.36
N ARG A 47 9.02 19.04 -12.67
CA ARG A 47 8.63 18.11 -13.74
C ARG A 47 7.28 17.42 -13.48
N PHE A 48 6.29 18.16 -12.98
CA PHE A 48 5.00 17.63 -12.51
C PHE A 48 4.33 16.68 -13.51
N GLY A 49 4.32 17.03 -14.80
CA GLY A 49 3.73 16.19 -15.86
C GLY A 49 4.44 14.84 -16.03
N GLU A 50 5.77 14.83 -15.99
CA GLU A 50 6.58 13.61 -16.08
C GLU A 50 6.38 12.73 -14.85
N ARG A 51 6.26 13.33 -13.65
CA ARG A 51 5.96 12.61 -12.41
C ARG A 51 4.59 11.96 -12.46
N LEU A 52 3.56 12.69 -12.94
CA LEU A 52 2.23 12.14 -13.10
C LEU A 52 2.20 11.00 -14.13
N PHE A 53 2.92 11.16 -15.25
CA PHE A 53 3.04 10.10 -16.25
C PHE A 53 3.78 8.86 -15.70
N ARG A 54 4.79 9.05 -14.84
CA ARG A 54 5.45 7.95 -14.11
C ARG A 54 4.45 7.22 -13.21
N VAL A 55 3.62 7.93 -12.45
CA VAL A 55 2.57 7.31 -11.62
C VAL A 55 1.60 6.52 -12.49
N PHE A 56 1.13 7.09 -13.61
CA PHE A 56 0.26 6.37 -14.55
C PHE A 56 0.92 5.07 -15.04
N ARG A 57 2.17 5.13 -15.48
CA ARG A 57 2.89 3.98 -16.03
C ARG A 57 3.22 2.91 -14.99
N GLU A 58 3.65 3.32 -13.80
CA GLU A 58 4.07 2.39 -12.75
C GLU A 58 2.89 1.84 -11.93
N VAL A 59 1.83 2.64 -11.70
CA VAL A 59 0.66 2.26 -10.91
C VAL A 59 -0.44 1.66 -11.77
N LEU A 60 -0.94 2.38 -12.80
CA LEU A 60 -2.06 1.87 -13.60
C LEU A 60 -1.61 0.75 -14.55
N LEU A 61 -0.51 0.94 -15.28
CA LEU A 61 -0.01 -0.08 -16.22
C LEU A 61 0.83 -1.18 -15.55
N HIS A 62 1.10 -1.07 -14.25
CA HIS A 62 1.88 -2.07 -13.50
C HIS A 62 3.26 -2.37 -14.12
N GLU A 63 3.84 -1.43 -14.87
CA GLU A 63 5.02 -1.66 -15.72
C GLU A 63 6.18 -2.32 -14.94
N LYS A 64 6.64 -1.69 -13.85
CA LYS A 64 7.69 -2.26 -12.99
C LYS A 64 7.25 -3.53 -12.28
N VAL A 65 5.96 -3.67 -11.93
CA VAL A 65 5.50 -4.85 -11.21
C VAL A 65 5.57 -6.07 -12.13
N ILE A 66 5.13 -5.94 -13.38
CA ILE A 66 5.12 -7.00 -14.38
C ILE A 66 6.53 -7.27 -14.92
N ARG A 67 7.31 -6.23 -15.24
CA ARG A 67 8.65 -6.38 -15.84
C ARG A 67 9.57 -7.26 -14.97
N GLU A 68 9.62 -7.00 -13.67
CA GLU A 68 10.54 -7.71 -12.77
C GLU A 68 10.04 -9.10 -12.36
N ARG A 69 8.72 -9.31 -12.29
CA ARG A 69 8.12 -10.61 -11.93
C ARG A 69 6.79 -10.80 -12.70
N PRO A 70 6.84 -11.30 -13.95
CA PRO A 70 5.67 -11.30 -14.85
C PRO A 70 4.45 -12.01 -14.29
N PHE A 71 4.61 -13.23 -13.78
CA PHE A 71 3.47 -14.01 -13.30
C PHE A 71 2.80 -13.40 -12.03
N PRO A 72 3.52 -13.15 -10.91
CA PRO A 72 2.91 -12.47 -9.77
C PRO A 72 2.43 -11.05 -10.09
N GLY A 73 3.12 -10.35 -11.00
CA GLY A 73 2.76 -9.00 -11.42
C GLY A 73 1.45 -8.97 -12.22
N LEU A 74 1.24 -9.93 -13.12
CA LEU A 74 -0.03 -10.07 -13.83
C LEU A 74 -1.18 -10.41 -12.88
N MET A 75 -0.98 -11.35 -11.95
CA MET A 75 -2.00 -11.68 -10.95
C MET A 75 -2.32 -10.47 -10.07
N HIS A 76 -1.33 -9.65 -9.72
CA HIS A 76 -1.55 -8.40 -9.00
C HIS A 76 -2.33 -7.37 -9.82
N ALA A 77 -1.99 -7.21 -11.11
CA ALA A 77 -2.70 -6.31 -12.01
C ALA A 77 -4.18 -6.69 -12.16
N LEU A 78 -4.51 -7.98 -12.29
CA LEU A 78 -5.89 -8.46 -12.34
C LEU A 78 -6.69 -8.03 -11.10
N VAL A 79 -6.08 -8.18 -9.92
CA VAL A 79 -6.70 -7.78 -8.64
C VAL A 79 -6.91 -6.27 -8.58
N PHE A 80 -5.89 -5.48 -8.97
CA PHE A 80 -5.96 -4.03 -8.98
C PHE A 80 -7.05 -3.49 -9.93
N TRP A 81 -7.07 -3.95 -11.18
CA TRP A 81 -8.08 -3.52 -12.16
C TRP A 81 -9.48 -3.97 -11.76
N GLY A 82 -9.60 -5.15 -11.13
CA GLY A 82 -10.84 -5.55 -10.46
C GLY A 82 -11.32 -4.50 -9.47
N PHE A 83 -10.49 -4.10 -8.51
CA PHE A 83 -10.88 -3.08 -7.53
C PHE A 83 -11.30 -1.74 -8.15
N LEU A 84 -10.67 -1.32 -9.25
CA LEU A 84 -11.09 -0.10 -9.97
C LEU A 84 -12.51 -0.24 -10.54
N VAL A 85 -12.80 -1.38 -11.19
CA VAL A 85 -14.13 -1.68 -11.74
C VAL A 85 -15.18 -1.79 -10.62
N PHE A 86 -14.82 -2.42 -9.49
CA PHE A 86 -15.67 -2.55 -8.30
C PHE A 86 -15.89 -1.24 -7.55
N GLY A 87 -15.09 -0.20 -7.78
CA GLY A 87 -15.23 1.09 -7.12
C GLY A 87 -16.62 1.70 -7.36
N LEU A 88 -17.09 1.71 -8.61
CA LEU A 88 -18.43 2.21 -8.96
C LEU A 88 -19.55 1.35 -8.34
N VAL A 89 -19.41 0.02 -8.39
CA VAL A 89 -20.37 -0.92 -7.77
C VAL A 89 -20.47 -0.69 -6.27
N THR A 90 -19.34 -0.45 -5.61
CA THR A 90 -19.29 -0.22 -4.16
C THR A 90 -20.04 1.07 -3.80
N ILE A 91 -19.83 2.15 -4.57
CA ILE A 91 -20.55 3.41 -4.37
C ILE A 91 -22.07 3.18 -4.53
N ASP A 92 -22.47 2.51 -5.61
CA ASP A 92 -23.88 2.22 -5.89
C ASP A 92 -24.53 1.30 -4.84
N HIS A 93 -23.78 0.30 -4.34
CA HIS A 93 -24.20 -0.62 -3.29
C HIS A 93 -24.58 0.12 -2.00
N PHE A 94 -23.73 1.03 -1.53
CA PHE A 94 -24.03 1.85 -0.35
C PHE A 94 -25.15 2.86 -0.62
N ALA A 95 -25.20 3.44 -1.82
CA ALA A 95 -26.23 4.40 -2.21
C ALA A 95 -27.64 3.77 -2.25
N THR A 96 -27.72 2.50 -2.68
CA THR A 96 -28.94 1.69 -2.64
C THR A 96 -29.47 1.49 -1.21
N GLY A 97 -28.58 1.38 -0.21
CA GLY A 97 -28.95 1.31 1.21
C GLY A 97 -29.73 2.55 1.71
N PHE A 98 -29.58 3.69 1.03
CA PHE A 98 -30.29 4.94 1.32
C PHE A 98 -31.45 5.24 0.36
N TYR A 99 -31.77 4.32 -0.56
CA TYR A 99 -32.70 4.51 -1.69
C TYR A 99 -32.32 5.66 -2.63
N GLN A 100 -31.02 5.84 -2.83
CA GLN A 100 -30.51 6.81 -3.81
C GLN A 100 -29.50 6.08 -4.71
N PRO A 101 -29.92 5.06 -5.48
CA PRO A 101 -29.00 4.34 -6.36
C PRO A 101 -28.36 5.33 -7.34
N PHE A 102 -27.05 5.16 -7.55
CA PHE A 102 -26.28 6.01 -8.45
C PHE A 102 -26.47 5.57 -9.91
N LEU A 103 -26.62 4.27 -10.13
CA LEU A 103 -26.91 3.65 -11.42
C LEU A 103 -28.41 3.36 -11.56
N SER A 104 -28.98 3.67 -12.72
CA SER A 104 -30.30 3.13 -13.09
C SER A 104 -30.25 1.61 -13.24
N GLU A 105 -31.38 0.91 -13.09
CA GLU A 105 -31.43 -0.55 -13.19
C GLU A 105 -30.82 -1.10 -14.49
N SER A 106 -31.10 -0.44 -15.63
CA SER A 106 -30.55 -0.83 -16.93
C SER A 106 -29.02 -0.64 -16.98
N ALA A 107 -28.52 0.47 -16.43
CA ALA A 107 -27.09 0.74 -16.35
C ALA A 107 -26.37 -0.27 -15.45
N HIS A 108 -26.94 -0.62 -14.29
CA HIS A 108 -26.39 -1.65 -13.39
C HIS A 108 -26.30 -3.00 -14.10
N HIS A 109 -27.38 -3.42 -14.76
CA HIS A 109 -27.41 -4.70 -15.49
C HIS A 109 -26.42 -4.73 -16.66
N ILE A 110 -26.24 -3.62 -17.39
CA ILE A 110 -25.21 -3.55 -18.44
C ILE A 110 -23.81 -3.63 -17.83
N TYR A 111 -23.60 -2.95 -16.70
CA TYR A 111 -22.30 -2.91 -16.03
C TYR A 111 -21.93 -4.27 -15.40
N SER A 112 -22.89 -5.03 -14.88
CA SER A 112 -22.63 -6.35 -14.29
C SER A 112 -22.04 -7.36 -15.28
N TYR A 113 -22.35 -7.25 -16.59
CA TYR A 113 -21.67 -8.04 -17.63
C TYR A 113 -20.16 -7.81 -17.71
N ILE A 114 -19.69 -6.63 -17.31
CA ILE A 114 -18.26 -6.32 -17.19
C ILE A 114 -17.74 -6.78 -15.83
N VAL A 115 -18.45 -6.46 -14.75
CA VAL A 115 -17.98 -6.68 -13.38
C VAL A 115 -17.89 -8.17 -13.01
N ILE A 116 -18.84 -9.01 -13.42
CA ILE A 116 -18.87 -10.45 -13.07
C ILE A 116 -17.61 -11.18 -13.57
N PRO A 117 -17.18 -11.04 -14.84
CA PRO A 117 -15.89 -11.57 -15.29
C PRO A 117 -14.71 -11.08 -14.45
N PHE A 118 -14.66 -9.79 -14.11
CA PHE A 118 -13.61 -9.25 -13.23
C PHE A 118 -13.66 -9.88 -11.83
N ALA A 119 -14.83 -10.16 -11.27
CA ALA A 119 -14.97 -10.86 -9.99
C ALA A 119 -14.27 -12.23 -10.02
N ILE A 120 -14.48 -12.99 -11.10
CA ILE A 120 -13.86 -14.31 -11.29
C ILE A 120 -12.33 -14.18 -11.46
N LEU A 121 -11.88 -13.19 -12.24
CA LEU A 121 -10.45 -12.91 -12.43
C LEU A 121 -9.76 -12.49 -11.11
N VAL A 122 -10.43 -11.70 -10.27
CA VAL A 122 -9.93 -11.31 -8.94
C VAL A 122 -9.80 -12.54 -8.03
N ILE A 123 -10.82 -13.41 -7.98
CA ILE A 123 -10.76 -14.67 -7.22
C ILE A 123 -9.56 -15.50 -7.70
N PHE A 124 -9.42 -15.69 -9.01
CA PHE A 124 -8.30 -16.43 -9.58
C PHE A 124 -6.93 -15.81 -9.21
N GLY A 125 -6.79 -14.48 -9.35
CA GLY A 125 -5.58 -13.75 -9.01
C GLY A 125 -5.20 -13.89 -7.52
N ILE A 126 -6.17 -13.71 -6.61
CA ILE A 126 -5.94 -13.83 -5.17
C ILE A 126 -5.61 -15.26 -4.76
N LEU A 127 -6.31 -16.27 -5.30
CA LEU A 127 -6.00 -17.67 -5.03
C LEU A 127 -4.59 -18.04 -5.48
N SER A 128 -4.16 -17.55 -6.66
CA SER A 128 -2.80 -17.72 -7.17
C SER A 128 -1.73 -17.08 -6.28
N LEU A 129 -1.94 -15.83 -5.85
CA LEU A 129 -1.04 -15.12 -4.94
C LEU A 129 -1.00 -15.75 -3.53
N THR A 130 -2.14 -16.25 -3.06
CA THR A 130 -2.27 -16.96 -1.78
C THR A 130 -1.54 -18.29 -1.83
N TYR A 131 -1.71 -19.07 -2.89
CA TYR A 131 -0.97 -20.32 -3.12
C TYR A 131 0.54 -20.07 -3.11
N ARG A 132 0.99 -19.02 -3.83
CA ARG A 132 2.40 -18.62 -3.81
C ARG A 132 2.89 -18.23 -2.41
N ARG A 133 2.07 -17.55 -1.60
CA ARG A 133 2.47 -17.08 -0.26
C ARG A 133 2.53 -18.21 0.77
N PHE A 134 1.53 -19.10 0.80
CA PHE A 134 1.36 -20.07 1.88
C PHE A 134 1.84 -21.48 1.53
N ILE A 135 1.92 -21.83 0.25
CA ILE A 135 2.37 -23.16 -0.21
C ILE A 135 3.80 -23.09 -0.77
N ILE A 136 4.04 -22.28 -1.82
CA ILE A 136 5.38 -22.19 -2.46
C ILE A 136 6.42 -21.58 -1.51
N ARG A 137 6.02 -20.59 -0.70
CA ARG A 137 6.85 -19.91 0.31
C ARG A 137 8.25 -19.49 -0.17
N PRO A 138 8.38 -18.58 -1.16
CA PRO A 138 9.68 -18.02 -1.54
C PRO A 138 10.40 -17.36 -0.35
N LYS A 139 11.70 -17.65 -0.16
CA LYS A 139 12.51 -17.17 0.99
C LYS A 139 12.40 -15.65 1.21
N VAL A 140 12.38 -14.89 0.13
CA VAL A 140 12.37 -13.41 0.08
C VAL A 140 11.13 -12.78 0.73
N LEU A 141 10.04 -13.54 0.83
CA LEU A 141 8.79 -13.08 1.42
C LEU A 141 8.80 -13.07 2.94
N GLY A 142 9.82 -13.68 3.56
CA GLY A 142 10.01 -13.70 5.01
C GLY A 142 8.88 -14.41 5.77
N LYS A 143 8.64 -13.96 7.00
CA LYS A 143 7.66 -14.55 7.92
C LYS A 143 6.24 -14.47 7.35
N ILE A 144 5.42 -15.50 7.62
CA ILE A 144 4.02 -15.51 7.21
C ILE A 144 3.25 -14.47 8.06
N SER A 145 2.56 -13.56 7.38
CA SER A 145 1.71 -12.56 8.01
C SER A 145 0.26 -13.02 7.98
N LEU A 146 -0.37 -13.12 9.15
CA LEU A 146 -1.78 -13.50 9.30
C LEU A 146 -2.72 -12.50 8.61
N THR A 147 -2.37 -11.21 8.65
CA THR A 147 -3.16 -10.15 7.99
C THR A 147 -3.21 -10.34 6.47
N SER A 148 -2.18 -10.95 5.87
CA SER A 148 -2.17 -11.29 4.45
C SER A 148 -3.20 -12.37 4.09
N GLY A 149 -3.35 -13.38 4.95
CA GLY A 149 -4.34 -14.44 4.77
C GLY A 149 -5.76 -13.93 5.00
N LEU A 150 -5.95 -13.10 6.04
CA LEU A 150 -7.23 -12.49 6.36
C LEU A 150 -7.76 -11.63 5.19
N VAL A 151 -6.90 -10.79 4.60
CA VAL A 151 -7.27 -9.97 3.43
C VAL A 151 -7.62 -10.83 2.23
N ALA A 152 -6.85 -11.90 1.95
CA ALA A 152 -7.17 -12.81 0.85
C ALA A 152 -8.57 -13.44 1.03
N VAL A 153 -8.91 -13.88 2.24
CA VAL A 153 -10.25 -14.40 2.57
C VAL A 153 -11.32 -13.32 2.35
N PHE A 154 -11.10 -12.10 2.84
CA PHE A 154 -12.05 -11.00 2.68
C PHE A 154 -12.34 -10.74 1.20
N ILE A 155 -11.31 -10.67 0.36
CA ILE A 155 -11.47 -10.40 -1.08
C ILE A 155 -12.26 -11.53 -1.75
N VAL A 156 -11.92 -12.80 -1.48
CA VAL A 156 -12.64 -13.94 -2.05
C VAL A 156 -14.12 -13.93 -1.63
N VAL A 157 -14.41 -13.68 -0.36
CA VAL A 157 -15.79 -13.62 0.15
C VAL A 157 -16.54 -12.42 -0.44
N LEU A 158 -15.89 -11.25 -0.59
CA LEU A 158 -16.49 -10.08 -1.24
C LEU A 158 -16.88 -10.37 -2.70
N MET A 159 -15.99 -11.02 -3.47
CA MET A 159 -16.30 -11.38 -4.85
C MET A 159 -17.44 -12.41 -4.92
N ALA A 160 -17.44 -13.40 -4.03
CA ALA A 160 -18.48 -14.42 -3.97
C ALA A 160 -19.85 -13.84 -3.59
N THR A 161 -19.89 -12.98 -2.57
CA THR A 161 -21.13 -12.30 -2.13
C THR A 161 -21.65 -11.32 -3.17
N TYR A 162 -20.78 -10.68 -3.96
CA TYR A 162 -21.20 -9.90 -5.12
C TYR A 162 -21.86 -10.78 -6.19
N ILE A 163 -21.17 -11.84 -6.65
CA ILE A 163 -21.72 -12.75 -7.67
C ILE A 163 -23.06 -13.34 -7.21
N TYR A 164 -23.15 -13.75 -5.94
CA TYR A 164 -24.37 -14.27 -5.36
C TYR A 164 -25.51 -13.23 -5.34
N GLY A 165 -25.20 -11.96 -5.07
CA GLY A 165 -26.17 -10.85 -5.10
C GLY A 165 -26.75 -10.56 -6.47
N GLU A 166 -26.04 -10.94 -7.54
CA GLU A 166 -26.51 -10.80 -8.94
C GLU A 166 -27.40 -11.99 -9.39
N THR A 167 -27.54 -13.03 -8.57
CA THR A 167 -28.42 -14.17 -8.90
C THR A 167 -29.86 -13.94 -8.46
N ASP A 168 -30.80 -14.70 -9.03
CA ASP A 168 -32.21 -14.67 -8.63
C ASP A 168 -32.40 -15.43 -7.30
N ILE A 169 -32.39 -14.67 -6.20
CA ILE A 169 -32.53 -15.17 -4.82
C ILE A 169 -33.78 -14.57 -4.18
N SER A 170 -34.20 -15.09 -3.03
CA SER A 170 -35.35 -14.51 -2.33
C SER A 170 -35.01 -13.12 -1.74
N PRO A 171 -35.98 -12.20 -1.60
CA PRO A 171 -35.73 -10.87 -1.06
C PRO A 171 -35.03 -10.86 0.31
N LEU A 172 -35.40 -11.80 1.18
CA LEU A 172 -34.81 -11.92 2.51
C LEU A 172 -33.33 -12.32 2.43
N VAL A 173 -33.00 -13.28 1.57
CA VAL A 173 -31.63 -13.77 1.39
C VAL A 173 -30.77 -12.70 0.71
N TRP A 174 -31.32 -11.97 -0.26
CA TRP A 174 -30.66 -10.83 -0.87
C TRP A 174 -30.30 -9.77 0.18
N LYS A 175 -31.25 -9.39 1.04
CA LYS A 175 -31.01 -8.40 2.10
C LYS A 175 -29.93 -8.84 3.08
N ALA A 176 -29.93 -10.14 3.45
CA ALA A 176 -28.89 -10.71 4.31
C ALA A 176 -27.51 -10.68 3.63
N ASN A 177 -27.42 -11.09 2.35
CA ASN A 177 -26.19 -11.02 1.56
C ASN A 177 -25.68 -9.57 1.42
N TRP A 178 -26.59 -8.63 1.16
CA TRP A 178 -26.28 -7.21 1.07
C TRP A 178 -25.62 -6.70 2.37
N TRP A 179 -26.19 -7.03 3.53
CA TRP A 179 -25.62 -6.66 4.83
C TRP A 179 -24.27 -7.31 5.10
N ILE A 180 -24.12 -8.61 4.79
CA ILE A 180 -22.84 -9.32 4.90
C ILE A 180 -21.78 -8.62 4.04
N HIS A 181 -22.11 -8.31 2.78
CA HIS A 181 -21.23 -7.62 1.86
C HIS A 181 -20.83 -6.23 2.40
N SER A 182 -21.80 -5.43 2.86
CA SER A 182 -21.56 -4.10 3.46
C SER A 182 -20.62 -4.18 4.66
N VAL A 183 -20.86 -5.10 5.60
CA VAL A 183 -20.01 -5.26 6.79
C VAL A 183 -18.59 -5.69 6.40
N LEU A 184 -18.44 -6.57 5.41
CA LEU A 184 -17.12 -6.98 4.91
C LEU A 184 -16.35 -5.82 4.28
N ILE A 185 -17.01 -4.96 3.49
CA ILE A 185 -16.37 -3.76 2.93
C ILE A 185 -15.91 -2.83 4.05
N LEU A 186 -16.76 -2.55 5.04
CA LEU A 186 -16.42 -1.66 6.15
C LEU A 186 -15.29 -2.25 7.03
N ALA A 187 -15.30 -3.55 7.27
CA ALA A 187 -14.22 -4.24 7.98
C ALA A 187 -12.91 -4.20 7.19
N PHE A 188 -12.97 -4.36 5.86
CA PHE A 188 -11.80 -4.24 4.99
C PHE A 188 -11.21 -2.82 5.05
N LEU A 189 -12.06 -1.78 5.01
CA LEU A 189 -11.64 -0.39 5.12
C LEU A 189 -10.94 -0.10 6.46
N PHE A 190 -11.42 -0.67 7.56
CA PHE A 190 -10.76 -0.56 8.87
C PHE A 190 -9.38 -1.25 8.90
N LEU A 191 -9.22 -2.35 8.17
CA LEU A 191 -8.02 -3.19 8.15
C LEU A 191 -6.90 -2.63 7.26
N ILE A 192 -7.23 -2.00 6.12
CA ILE A 192 -6.25 -1.49 5.13
C ILE A 192 -5.12 -0.70 5.79
N PRO A 193 -5.37 0.37 6.57
CA PRO A 193 -4.30 1.26 7.04
C PRO A 193 -3.46 0.65 8.17
N ARG A 194 -3.91 -0.46 8.76
CA ARG A 194 -3.20 -1.22 9.81
C ARG A 194 -2.46 -2.43 9.26
N SER A 195 -2.46 -2.60 7.95
CA SER A 195 -1.83 -3.74 7.27
C SER A 195 -0.86 -3.24 6.20
N LYS A 196 -0.12 -4.19 5.62
CA LYS A 196 0.74 -3.95 4.45
C LYS A 196 -0.01 -3.44 3.19
N HIS A 197 -1.34 -3.41 3.19
CA HIS A 197 -2.16 -2.90 2.08
C HIS A 197 -2.28 -1.38 2.07
N LEU A 198 -1.75 -0.68 3.09
CA LEU A 198 -1.64 0.78 3.09
C LEU A 198 -0.89 1.32 1.85
N HIS A 199 -0.05 0.49 1.21
CA HIS A 199 0.58 0.85 -0.06
C HIS A 199 -0.40 1.27 -1.15
N LEU A 200 -1.66 0.79 -1.12
CA LEU A 200 -2.71 1.22 -2.06
C LEU A 200 -2.94 2.73 -1.98
N VAL A 201 -2.73 3.32 -0.80
CA VAL A 201 -2.87 4.75 -0.55
C VAL A 201 -1.56 5.47 -0.80
N LEU A 202 -0.45 5.01 -0.19
CA LEU A 202 0.79 5.78 -0.14
C LEU A 202 1.72 5.56 -1.34
N ALA A 203 1.70 4.40 -2.01
CA ALA A 203 2.62 4.12 -3.11
C ALA A 203 2.46 5.07 -4.32
N PRO A 204 1.26 5.50 -4.75
CA PRO A 204 1.14 6.50 -5.80
C PRO A 204 1.82 7.82 -5.46
N PHE A 205 1.67 8.30 -4.22
CA PHE A 205 2.36 9.51 -3.75
C PHE A 205 3.87 9.30 -3.67
N ASN A 206 4.31 8.11 -3.24
CA ASN A 206 5.73 7.82 -3.14
C ASN A 206 6.41 7.77 -4.52
N ILE A 207 5.79 7.10 -5.49
CA ILE A 207 6.25 7.07 -6.89
C ILE A 207 6.28 8.48 -7.49
N PHE A 208 5.29 9.32 -7.15
CA PHE A 208 5.25 10.70 -7.59
C PHE A 208 6.44 11.52 -7.07
N PHE A 209 6.77 11.39 -5.77
CA PHE A 209 7.87 12.13 -5.14
C PHE A 209 9.26 11.52 -5.32
N LYS A 210 9.36 10.28 -5.83
CA LYS A 210 10.65 9.67 -6.16
C LYS A 210 11.48 10.60 -7.08
N PRO A 211 12.72 10.95 -6.75
CA PRO A 211 13.61 11.70 -7.65
C PRO A 211 13.75 11.04 -9.03
N PHE A 212 14.11 11.81 -10.06
CA PHE A 212 14.46 11.26 -11.38
C PHE A 212 15.92 10.83 -11.41
N ASP A 213 16.76 11.69 -10.87
CA ASP A 213 18.18 11.52 -10.80
C ASP A 213 18.48 11.02 -9.39
N GLN A 214 19.11 9.86 -9.27
CA GLN A 214 19.65 9.42 -8.00
C GLN A 214 21.00 10.12 -7.84
N PRO A 215 21.19 10.96 -6.81
CA PRO A 215 22.46 11.63 -6.64
C PRO A 215 23.57 10.58 -6.43
N ASP A 216 24.75 10.86 -7.00
CA ASP A 216 25.95 10.12 -6.63
C ASP A 216 26.22 10.36 -5.14
N HIS A 217 26.57 9.29 -4.42
CA HIS A 217 26.92 9.36 -3.01
C HIS A 217 28.24 10.13 -2.85
N THR A 218 28.16 11.45 -2.68
CA THR A 218 29.29 12.25 -2.22
C THR A 218 29.34 12.19 -0.69
N PRO A 219 30.50 11.88 -0.09
CA PRO A 219 30.64 11.93 1.36
C PRO A 219 30.15 13.27 1.91
N VAL A 220 29.38 13.25 3.00
CA VAL A 220 28.97 14.48 3.69
C VAL A 220 30.24 15.22 4.12
N HIS A 221 30.43 16.43 3.62
CA HIS A 221 31.59 17.25 3.97
C HIS A 221 31.37 17.85 5.36
N ILE A 222 32.02 17.26 6.37
CA ILE A 222 32.01 17.77 7.74
C ILE A 222 33.17 18.76 7.88
N ASP A 223 32.85 20.06 7.95
CA ASP A 223 33.83 21.10 8.23
C ASP A 223 34.04 21.22 9.75
N LEU A 224 35.03 20.50 10.27
CA LEU A 224 35.38 20.51 11.70
C LEU A 224 35.93 21.86 12.19
N GLU A 225 36.26 22.77 11.28
CA GLU A 225 36.76 24.13 11.58
C GLU A 225 35.67 25.20 11.38
N GLY A 226 34.44 24.79 11.05
CA GLY A 226 33.28 25.65 10.88
C GLY A 226 32.72 26.22 12.18
N ASP A 227 31.67 27.04 12.06
CA ASP A 227 30.96 27.60 13.21
C ASP A 227 30.30 26.50 14.06
N GLU A 228 30.36 26.62 15.39
CA GLU A 228 29.83 25.59 16.30
C GLU A 228 28.32 25.39 16.14
N ASP A 229 27.55 26.47 15.91
CA ASP A 229 26.10 26.37 15.73
C ASP A 229 25.73 25.68 14.39
N ASP A 230 26.51 25.95 13.33
CA ASP A 230 26.36 25.28 12.03
C ASP A 230 26.72 23.79 12.12
N LEU A 231 27.79 23.46 12.85
CA LEU A 231 28.22 22.08 13.09
C LEU A 231 27.16 21.29 13.90
N ASP A 232 26.64 21.89 14.99
CA ASP A 232 25.60 21.28 15.82
C ASP A 232 24.29 21.08 15.06
N THR A 233 23.93 22.03 14.20
CA THR A 233 22.74 21.91 13.32
C THR A 233 22.91 20.76 12.34
N MET A 234 24.08 20.65 11.69
CA MET A 234 24.39 19.58 10.75
C MET A 234 24.39 18.20 11.44
N LEU A 235 25.01 18.07 12.62
CA LEU A 235 25.03 16.84 13.40
C LEU A 235 23.62 16.43 13.86
N THR A 236 22.79 17.41 14.25
CA THR A 236 21.39 17.16 14.62
C THR A 236 20.57 16.66 13.43
N ASP A 237 20.79 17.23 12.25
CA ASP A 237 20.06 16.84 11.05
C ASP A 237 20.48 15.45 10.53
N LEU A 238 21.74 15.06 10.72
CA LEU A 238 22.23 13.70 10.47
C LEU A 238 21.57 12.62 11.35
N THR A 239 20.74 12.99 12.34
CA THR A 239 19.99 12.02 13.16
C THR A 239 18.53 11.84 12.72
N LYS A 240 18.05 12.62 11.74
CA LYS A 240 16.65 12.67 11.32
C LYS A 240 16.47 12.23 9.87
N LEU A 241 15.40 11.48 9.63
CA LEU A 241 14.99 11.09 8.28
C LEU A 241 14.35 12.25 7.49
N THR A 242 14.62 12.28 6.18
CA THR A 242 13.91 13.14 5.22
C THR A 242 12.46 12.73 5.01
N LYS A 243 11.61 13.65 4.53
CA LYS A 243 10.19 13.35 4.23
C LYS A 243 10.01 12.18 3.26
N ASN A 244 10.89 12.07 2.26
CA ASN A 244 10.86 10.98 1.28
C ASN A 244 11.17 9.63 1.93
N GLN A 245 12.20 9.53 2.76
CA GLN A 245 12.55 8.27 3.43
C GLN A 245 11.49 7.82 4.43
N VAL A 246 10.85 8.76 5.12
CA VAL A 246 9.71 8.43 6.00
C VAL A 246 8.53 7.89 5.18
N LEU A 247 8.25 8.49 4.01
CA LEU A 247 7.22 8.00 3.10
C LEU A 247 7.55 6.61 2.52
N ASP A 248 8.81 6.35 2.22
CA ASP A 248 9.31 5.05 1.76
C ASP A 248 9.04 3.93 2.78
N ILE A 249 9.27 4.20 4.07
CA ILE A 249 9.03 3.23 5.16
C ILE A 249 7.55 2.80 5.21
N PHE A 250 6.64 3.76 5.08
CA PHE A 250 5.20 3.49 5.10
C PHE A 250 4.66 2.91 3.78
N SER A 251 5.36 3.11 2.66
CA SER A 251 4.96 2.61 1.34
C SER A 251 5.43 1.19 1.04
N CYS A 252 6.37 0.65 1.83
CA CYS A 252 6.94 -0.68 1.61
C CYS A 252 5.90 -1.81 1.67
N VAL A 253 5.86 -2.61 0.59
CA VAL A 253 4.94 -3.75 0.39
C VAL A 253 5.50 -5.11 0.78
N GLU A 254 6.71 -5.16 1.34
CA GLU A 254 7.36 -6.40 1.77
C GLU A 254 7.53 -7.44 0.62
N CYS A 255 7.72 -6.96 -0.62
CA CYS A 255 7.82 -7.82 -1.80
C CYS A 255 9.15 -8.60 -1.91
N GLY A 256 10.19 -8.14 -1.19
CA GLY A 256 11.52 -8.76 -1.14
C GLY A 256 12.37 -8.60 -2.40
N ARG A 257 12.03 -7.67 -3.30
CA ARG A 257 12.85 -7.43 -4.50
C ARG A 257 14.21 -6.81 -4.17
N CYS A 258 14.24 -5.86 -3.24
CA CYS A 258 15.48 -5.26 -2.75
C CYS A 258 16.44 -6.30 -2.16
N THR A 259 15.93 -7.27 -1.40
CA THR A 259 16.70 -8.41 -0.87
C THR A 259 17.27 -9.31 -1.97
N ASP A 260 16.52 -9.53 -3.05
CA ASP A 260 16.90 -10.43 -4.16
C ASP A 260 18.04 -9.89 -5.03
N VAL A 261 18.12 -8.56 -5.17
CA VAL A 261 19.12 -7.91 -6.04
C VAL A 261 20.32 -7.40 -5.26
N CYS A 262 20.24 -7.32 -3.93
CA CYS A 262 21.34 -6.85 -3.09
C CYS A 262 22.58 -7.74 -3.22
N PRO A 263 23.73 -7.23 -3.69
CA PRO A 263 24.94 -8.02 -3.85
C PRO A 263 25.48 -8.51 -2.50
N ALA A 264 25.42 -7.69 -1.44
CA ALA A 264 25.86 -8.05 -0.09
C ALA A 264 25.04 -9.23 0.48
N ASN A 265 23.72 -9.13 0.40
CA ASN A 265 22.81 -10.21 0.82
C ASN A 265 23.07 -11.51 0.04
N ARG A 266 23.25 -11.42 -1.29
CA ARG A 266 23.53 -12.58 -2.14
C ARG A 266 24.92 -13.18 -1.87
N GLY A 267 25.87 -12.37 -1.43
CA GLY A 267 27.20 -12.78 -0.98
C GLY A 267 27.20 -13.50 0.37
N GLY A 268 26.05 -13.60 1.04
CA GLY A 268 25.93 -14.22 2.37
C GLY A 268 26.22 -13.25 3.52
N GLY A 269 26.26 -11.94 3.24
CA GLY A 269 26.32 -10.90 4.26
C GLY A 269 25.08 -10.84 5.14
N ILE A 270 25.18 -10.09 6.22
CA ILE A 270 24.11 -9.84 7.18
C ILE A 270 23.04 -8.92 6.59
N LEU A 271 23.38 -8.03 5.65
CA LEU A 271 22.50 -7.00 5.11
C LEU A 271 21.28 -7.55 4.34
N ASP A 272 20.09 -7.46 4.93
CA ASP A 272 18.80 -7.47 4.20
C ASP A 272 18.24 -6.03 4.10
N PRO A 273 18.32 -5.35 2.94
CA PRO A 273 17.87 -3.96 2.79
C PRO A 273 16.38 -3.76 3.09
N LYS A 274 15.56 -4.80 2.93
CA LYS A 274 14.13 -4.73 3.26
C LYS A 274 13.94 -4.58 4.77
N TYR A 275 14.68 -5.34 5.58
CA TYR A 275 14.53 -5.29 7.04
C TYR A 275 15.30 -4.11 7.62
N HIS A 276 16.60 -4.07 7.39
CA HIS A 276 17.51 -3.16 8.08
C HIS A 276 17.34 -1.67 7.71
N PHE A 277 16.89 -1.35 6.49
CA PHE A 277 16.71 0.06 6.08
C PHE A 277 15.25 0.53 6.04
N ILE A 278 14.27 -0.38 6.16
CA ILE A 278 12.86 -0.05 5.93
C ILE A 278 11.96 -0.60 7.03
N MET A 279 11.91 -1.93 7.21
CA MET A 279 10.92 -2.53 8.11
C MET A 279 11.23 -2.30 9.58
N ASP A 280 12.50 -2.39 9.97
CA ASP A 280 12.92 -2.26 11.37
C ASP A 280 12.66 -0.84 11.90
N LEU A 281 12.65 0.15 11.01
CA LEU A 281 12.37 1.56 11.32
C LEU A 281 10.88 1.90 11.41
N ARG A 282 9.98 1.01 10.98
CA ARG A 282 8.55 1.29 10.92
C ARG A 282 7.90 1.44 12.30
N GLU A 283 8.14 0.49 13.20
CA GLU A 283 7.56 0.55 14.55
C GLU A 283 8.14 1.68 15.40
N PRO A 284 9.47 1.93 15.38
CA PRO A 284 10.06 3.10 16.02
C PRO A 284 9.40 4.41 15.61
N LEU A 285 9.18 4.64 14.30
CA LEU A 285 8.47 5.82 13.81
C LEU A 285 7.04 5.92 14.37
N LEU A 286 6.31 4.81 14.44
CA LEU A 286 4.93 4.79 14.91
C LEU A 286 4.81 4.99 16.42
N ALA A 287 5.75 4.44 17.19
CA ALA A 287 5.79 4.50 18.65
C ALA A 287 6.30 5.86 19.14
N GLY A 288 7.45 6.31 18.63
CA GLY A 288 8.05 7.60 18.99
C GLY A 288 7.31 8.79 18.41
N LYS A 289 6.58 8.61 17.29
CA LYS A 289 5.95 9.68 16.50
C LYS A 289 6.95 10.77 16.10
N ASP A 290 8.22 10.40 15.96
CA ASP A 290 9.32 11.29 15.64
C ASP A 290 10.21 10.64 14.57
N VAL A 291 11.00 11.45 13.88
CA VAL A 291 11.85 11.05 12.75
C VAL A 291 13.32 10.86 13.13
N ALA A 292 13.68 11.23 14.36
CA ALA A 292 15.00 11.01 14.94
C ALA A 292 15.13 9.56 15.44
N ILE A 293 15.36 8.62 14.51
CA ILE A 293 15.43 7.17 14.80
C ILE A 293 16.63 6.48 14.13
N LEU A 294 17.64 7.25 13.71
CA LEU A 294 18.82 6.69 13.04
C LEU A 294 19.69 5.85 13.99
N ASP A 295 19.58 6.07 15.30
CA ASP A 295 20.15 5.22 16.35
C ASP A 295 19.59 3.79 16.34
N GLN A 296 18.46 3.55 15.69
CA GLN A 296 17.84 2.24 15.57
C GLN A 296 18.19 1.50 14.27
N ILE A 297 19.00 2.09 13.39
CA ILE A 297 19.51 1.41 12.21
C ILE A 297 20.56 0.39 12.63
N ASN A 298 20.52 -0.79 11.99
CA ASN A 298 21.59 -1.76 12.12
C ASN A 298 22.85 -1.28 11.38
N VAL A 299 23.76 -0.65 12.12
CA VAL A 299 25.01 -0.09 11.59
C VAL A 299 25.90 -1.15 10.95
N GLU A 300 25.96 -2.36 11.53
CA GLU A 300 26.77 -3.45 10.99
C GLU A 300 26.27 -3.89 9.61
N ALA A 301 24.95 -3.99 9.43
CA ALA A 301 24.36 -4.20 8.11
C ALA A 301 24.57 -3.00 7.17
N GLY A 302 24.59 -1.78 7.72
CA GLY A 302 24.93 -0.55 7.00
C GLY A 302 26.31 -0.60 6.32
N TRP A 303 27.33 -1.08 7.04
CA TRP A 303 28.71 -1.19 6.53
C TRP A 303 28.88 -2.19 5.38
N GLU A 304 27.98 -3.15 5.23
CA GLU A 304 27.98 -4.07 4.08
C GLU A 304 27.35 -3.44 2.82
N CYS A 305 26.73 -2.26 2.93
CA CYS A 305 26.12 -1.59 1.79
C CYS A 305 27.20 -1.16 0.78
N THR A 306 27.03 -1.58 -0.47
CA THR A 306 27.95 -1.27 -1.58
C THR A 306 27.55 -0.02 -2.35
N THR A 307 26.53 0.69 -1.87
CA THR A 307 25.96 1.91 -2.45
C THR A 307 25.64 1.85 -3.95
N CYS A 308 25.30 0.64 -4.43
CA CYS A 308 25.02 0.37 -5.84
C CYS A 308 23.58 0.69 -6.27
N GLN A 309 22.70 1.10 -5.36
CA GLN A 309 21.30 1.48 -5.60
C GLN A 309 20.38 0.44 -6.28
N ALA A 310 20.85 -0.78 -6.55
CA ALA A 310 20.07 -1.83 -7.21
C ALA A 310 18.71 -2.08 -6.52
N CYS A 311 18.66 -2.00 -5.20
CA CYS A 311 17.45 -2.14 -4.40
C CYS A 311 16.40 -1.04 -4.67
N THR A 312 16.84 0.19 -4.93
CA THR A 312 16.01 1.36 -5.22
C THR A 312 15.48 1.36 -6.66
N GLU A 313 16.28 0.86 -7.60
CA GLU A 313 15.87 0.76 -9.00
C GLU A 313 14.73 -0.24 -9.22
N VAL A 314 14.83 -1.43 -8.60
CA VAL A 314 13.84 -2.51 -8.76
C VAL A 314 12.59 -2.35 -7.89
N CYS A 315 12.56 -1.33 -7.02
CA CYS A 315 11.46 -1.10 -6.11
C CYS A 315 10.16 -0.72 -6.86
N PRO A 316 9.08 -1.50 -6.73
CA PRO A 316 7.84 -1.25 -7.48
C PRO A 316 7.01 -0.10 -6.91
N VAL A 317 7.26 0.30 -5.67
CA VAL A 317 6.54 1.36 -4.95
C VAL A 317 7.36 2.63 -4.79
N GLY A 318 8.46 2.73 -5.55
CA GLY A 318 9.27 3.94 -5.63
C GLY A 318 10.27 4.15 -4.50
N ASN A 319 10.35 3.25 -3.51
CA ASN A 319 11.22 3.46 -2.36
C ASN A 319 12.69 3.65 -2.72
N GLN A 320 13.31 4.65 -2.09
CA GLN A 320 14.76 4.78 -1.98
C GLN A 320 15.17 3.97 -0.76
N VAL A 321 15.54 2.71 -1.01
CA VAL A 321 15.78 1.71 0.04
C VAL A 321 17.13 1.94 0.72
N GLU A 322 18.07 2.47 -0.04
CA GLU A 322 19.36 2.88 0.46
C GLU A 322 19.24 4.14 1.32
N LYS A 323 19.90 4.12 2.47
CA LYS A 323 20.01 5.23 3.42
C LYS A 323 21.47 5.53 3.79
N SER A 324 22.39 5.08 2.95
CA SER A 324 23.84 5.18 3.18
C SER A 324 24.35 6.62 3.25
N ASP A 325 23.60 7.60 2.72
CA ASP A 325 23.89 9.03 2.87
C ASP A 325 23.94 9.47 4.35
N GLU A 326 23.47 8.63 5.27
CA GLU A 326 23.30 8.90 6.70
C GLU A 326 24.12 7.94 7.61
N ILE A 327 24.96 7.05 7.04
CA ILE A 327 25.78 6.06 7.77
C ILE A 327 27.27 6.40 7.66
#